data_AF-A0A9P9CUY9-F1
#
_entry.id   AF-A0A9P9CUY9-F1
#
_cell.length_a   1.000
_cell.length_b   1.000
_cell.length_c   1.000
_cell.angle_alpha   90.00
_cell.angle_beta   90.00
_cell.angle_gamma   90.00
#
_symmetry.space_group_name_H-M   'P 1'
#
loop_
_entity.id
_entity.type
_entity.pdbx_description
1 polymer ?
#
loop_
_entity_poly.entity_id
_entity_poly.type
_entity_poly.pdbx_seq_one_letter_code
_entity_poly.pdbx_strand_id
1 'polypeptide(L)'
;MPTHRTPLTKQQVGVFVSGYQVTYGRRPCDEPFDALREISGLSNNVNLGFSGDGVWISPTFSEDENQAISGFDLAICQDIVGDVPNLAPGSGEYRVLLKQEQPGAKITQMAIYRSNRAASTPPAGWDGISSNLNTGRKGAKECLYIVTRVWRGPFISAVVVSHAKGSSMPLADTLRPIDGGSPNINHGFDGQCVYLTPIYTSDPSQAARGFEVRLTTSDDSVGQDLSWGASGKPRWLVPTMGDFSGSRPMTHVELVRSEKKLKVTDAMTGNINEGRGGDFLYLRWPGA
;
A
#
# COMPACT_ATOMS: atom_id res chain seq x y z
N MET A 1 -0.34 10.00 26.07
CA MET A 1 -0.38 8.52 26.11
C MET A 1 -0.17 8.02 24.69
N PRO A 2 0.88 7.22 24.39
CA PRO A 2 1.03 6.64 23.06
C PRO A 2 0.01 5.51 22.93
N THR A 3 -0.91 5.62 21.98
CA THR A 3 -1.83 4.54 21.63
C THR A 3 -1.04 3.39 21.01
N HIS A 4 -0.93 2.27 21.73
CA HIS A 4 -0.46 1.00 21.16
C HIS A 4 -1.46 0.56 20.07
N ARG A 5 -1.18 0.90 18.82
CA ARG A 5 -1.86 0.28 17.68
C ARG A 5 -1.27 -1.12 17.52
N THR A 6 -2.12 -2.13 17.51
CA THR A 6 -1.73 -3.51 17.22
C THR A 6 -1.04 -3.56 15.85
N PRO A 7 0.16 -4.14 15.74
CA PRO A 7 0.82 -4.38 14.47
C PRO A 7 -0.10 -5.14 13.50
N LEU A 8 -0.22 -4.65 12.27
CA LEU A 8 -0.94 -5.36 11.21
C LEU A 8 -0.07 -6.51 10.69
N THR A 9 -0.67 -7.69 10.52
CA THR A 9 -0.01 -8.80 9.82
C THR A 9 0.01 -8.53 8.32
N LYS A 10 0.89 -9.20 7.56
CA LYS A 10 0.98 -9.05 6.08
C LYS A 10 -0.36 -9.22 5.36
N GLN A 11 -1.26 -10.02 5.96
CA GLN A 11 -2.57 -10.37 5.42
C GLN A 11 -3.66 -9.32 5.73
N GLN A 12 -3.40 -8.35 6.62
CA GLN A 12 -4.38 -7.36 7.09
C GLN A 12 -4.22 -5.96 6.45
N VAL A 13 -3.34 -5.79 5.46
CA VAL A 13 -3.00 -4.46 4.94
C VAL A 13 -3.51 -4.28 3.51
N GLY A 14 -4.79 -3.93 3.38
CA GLY A 14 -5.36 -3.45 2.12
C GLY A 14 -6.88 -3.35 2.17
N VAL A 15 -7.40 -2.12 2.07
CA VAL A 15 -8.80 -1.90 1.70
C VAL A 15 -8.80 -1.65 0.19
N PHE A 16 -9.40 -2.56 -0.55
CA PHE A 16 -9.42 -2.56 -2.01
C PHE A 16 -10.77 -2.12 -2.51
N VAL A 17 -10.81 -1.46 -3.66
CA VAL A 17 -12.07 -1.26 -4.39
C VAL A 17 -12.53 -2.63 -4.91
N SER A 18 -13.78 -2.98 -4.62
CA SER A 18 -14.45 -4.21 -5.08
C SER A 18 -15.55 -3.93 -6.11
N GLY A 19 -15.89 -2.66 -6.32
CA GLY A 19 -16.93 -2.25 -7.23
C GLY A 19 -17.37 -0.82 -7.01
N TYR A 20 -18.60 -0.52 -7.42
CA TYR A 20 -19.22 0.79 -7.27
C TYR A 20 -20.74 0.69 -7.29
N GLN A 21 -21.39 1.72 -6.79
CA GLN A 21 -22.82 2.00 -6.89
C GLN A 21 -23.03 3.33 -7.60
N VAL A 22 -24.20 3.51 -8.22
CA VAL A 22 -24.57 4.75 -8.89
C VAL A 22 -25.85 5.28 -8.28
N THR A 23 -25.81 6.55 -7.87
CA THR A 23 -26.95 7.28 -7.34
C THR A 23 -27.39 8.33 -8.35
N TYR A 24 -28.71 8.42 -8.56
CA TYR A 24 -29.35 9.43 -9.39
C TYR A 24 -30.11 10.41 -8.50
N GLY A 25 -30.08 11.69 -8.84
CA GLY A 25 -30.78 12.72 -8.06
C GLY A 25 -30.94 14.02 -8.82
N ARG A 26 -31.88 14.86 -8.38
CA ARG A 26 -32.23 16.12 -9.07
C ARG A 26 -31.67 17.36 -8.40
N ARG A 27 -31.18 17.21 -7.17
CA ARG A 27 -30.71 18.31 -6.35
C ARG A 27 -29.28 18.01 -5.89
N PRO A 28 -28.46 19.05 -5.65
CA PRO A 28 -27.12 18.85 -5.09
C PRO A 28 -27.11 18.09 -3.75
N CYS A 29 -28.17 18.22 -2.94
CA CYS A 29 -28.30 17.49 -1.67
C CYS A 29 -28.59 15.99 -1.83
N ASP A 30 -28.85 15.53 -3.06
CA ASP A 30 -29.01 14.10 -3.34
C ASP A 30 -27.65 13.40 -3.54
N GLU A 31 -26.52 14.15 -3.54
CA GLU A 31 -25.16 13.62 -3.59
C GLU A 31 -24.84 12.74 -2.37
N PRO A 32 -24.46 11.46 -2.56
CA PRO A 32 -23.99 10.60 -1.47
C PRO A 32 -22.71 11.14 -0.83
N PHE A 33 -22.58 10.99 0.49
CA PHE A 33 -21.38 11.42 1.24
C PHE A 33 -20.10 10.72 0.76
N ASP A 34 -20.23 9.46 0.35
CA ASP A 34 -19.16 8.58 -0.11
C ASP A 34 -18.96 8.62 -1.63
N ALA A 35 -19.63 9.53 -2.35
CA ALA A 35 -19.43 9.69 -3.78
C ALA A 35 -17.96 10.02 -4.11
N LEU A 36 -17.50 9.55 -5.27
CA LEU A 36 -16.19 9.87 -5.82
C LEU A 36 -15.99 11.38 -5.84
N ARG A 37 -14.82 11.81 -5.34
CA ARG A 37 -14.43 13.21 -5.33
C ARG A 37 -13.72 13.57 -6.62
N GLU A 38 -13.98 14.76 -7.14
CA GLU A 38 -13.20 15.34 -8.22
C GLU A 38 -11.88 15.89 -7.67
N ILE A 39 -10.77 15.59 -8.36
CA ILE A 39 -9.42 15.80 -7.80
C ILE A 39 -8.95 17.27 -7.77
N SER A 40 -9.64 18.17 -8.46
CA SER A 40 -9.33 19.60 -8.55
C SER A 40 -10.37 20.49 -7.85
N GLY A 41 -11.35 19.89 -7.16
CA GLY A 41 -12.41 20.61 -6.44
C GLY A 41 -13.58 21.04 -7.33
N LEU A 42 -13.70 20.50 -8.55
CA LEU A 42 -14.87 20.67 -9.40
C LEU A 42 -16.02 19.74 -8.94
N SER A 43 -17.12 19.73 -9.69
CA SER A 43 -18.32 18.95 -9.31
C SER A 43 -18.12 17.45 -9.45
N ASN A 44 -18.63 16.70 -8.45
CA ASN A 44 -18.65 15.24 -8.40
C ASN A 44 -19.76 14.62 -9.26
N ASN A 45 -20.69 15.43 -9.78
CA ASN A 45 -21.78 14.96 -10.64
C ASN A 45 -21.24 14.56 -12.02
N VAL A 46 -21.11 13.27 -12.32
CA VAL A 46 -20.57 12.79 -13.62
C VAL A 46 -21.44 13.22 -14.81
N ASN A 47 -22.70 13.58 -14.58
CA ASN A 47 -23.63 14.07 -15.60
C ASN A 47 -23.73 15.61 -15.67
N LEU A 48 -22.82 16.34 -15.00
CA LEU A 48 -22.84 17.80 -14.95
C LEU A 48 -22.87 18.44 -16.35
N GLY A 49 -23.75 19.42 -16.53
CA GLY A 49 -23.83 20.22 -17.76
C GLY A 49 -24.66 19.58 -18.86
N PHE A 50 -25.28 18.42 -18.59
CA PHE A 50 -26.19 17.74 -19.49
C PHE A 50 -27.60 17.68 -18.90
N SER A 51 -28.59 17.43 -19.76
CA SER A 51 -29.97 17.21 -19.32
C SER A 51 -30.12 15.89 -18.55
N GLY A 52 -31.10 15.84 -17.64
CA GLY A 52 -31.42 14.65 -16.85
C GLY A 52 -31.04 14.80 -15.38
N ASP A 53 -31.09 13.69 -14.66
CA ASP A 53 -30.70 13.64 -13.25
C ASP A 53 -29.17 13.78 -13.13
N GLY A 54 -28.73 14.38 -12.02
CA GLY A 54 -27.35 14.29 -11.56
C GLY A 54 -27.01 12.83 -11.23
N VAL A 55 -25.76 12.48 -11.45
CA VAL A 55 -25.26 11.12 -11.29
C VAL A 55 -24.00 11.16 -10.45
N TRP A 56 -23.95 10.33 -9.43
CA TRP A 56 -22.79 10.16 -8.56
C TRP A 56 -22.42 8.69 -8.44
N ILE A 57 -21.12 8.41 -8.37
CA ILE A 57 -20.58 7.07 -8.24
C ILE A 57 -20.03 6.94 -6.83
N SER A 58 -20.40 5.90 -6.08
CA SER A 58 -19.82 5.59 -4.77
C SER A 58 -19.03 4.29 -4.88
N PRO A 59 -17.72 4.26 -4.56
CA PRO A 59 -16.93 3.05 -4.61
C PRO A 59 -17.35 2.10 -3.49
N THR A 60 -17.36 0.79 -3.77
CA THR A 60 -17.49 -0.24 -2.74
C THR A 60 -16.12 -0.81 -2.43
N PHE A 61 -15.89 -1.18 -1.17
CA PHE A 61 -14.59 -1.67 -0.71
C PHE A 61 -14.67 -3.07 -0.12
N SER A 62 -13.55 -3.79 -0.14
CA SER A 62 -13.35 -5.09 0.51
C SER A 62 -11.94 -5.22 1.05
N GLU A 63 -11.77 -5.97 2.14
CA GLU A 63 -10.47 -6.39 2.67
C GLU A 63 -9.99 -7.70 2.00
N ASP A 64 -10.87 -8.39 1.28
CA ASP A 64 -10.52 -9.59 0.51
C ASP A 64 -9.91 -9.19 -0.84
N GLU A 65 -8.61 -9.42 -0.99
CA GLU A 65 -7.86 -9.16 -2.23
C GLU A 65 -8.47 -9.89 -3.45
N ASN A 66 -9.15 -11.03 -3.24
CA ASN A 66 -9.78 -11.75 -4.34
C ASN A 66 -11.00 -11.03 -4.91
N GLN A 67 -11.63 -10.16 -4.12
CA GLN A 67 -12.74 -9.31 -4.53
C GLN A 67 -12.26 -7.98 -5.12
N ALA A 68 -10.96 -7.71 -5.10
CA ALA A 68 -10.41 -6.47 -5.59
C ALA A 68 -10.41 -6.42 -7.13
N ILE A 69 -10.95 -5.33 -7.67
CA ILE A 69 -10.89 -5.06 -9.11
C ILE A 69 -9.51 -4.54 -9.51
N SER A 70 -9.14 -4.77 -10.76
CA SER A 70 -7.85 -4.33 -11.33
C SER A 70 -7.96 -3.17 -12.31
N GLY A 71 -9.18 -2.80 -12.71
CA GLY A 71 -9.39 -1.78 -13.72
C GLY A 71 -10.86 -1.49 -13.99
N PHE A 72 -11.08 -0.50 -14.84
CA PHE A 72 -12.38 -0.19 -15.40
C PHE A 72 -12.26 0.08 -16.89
N ASP A 73 -13.20 -0.46 -17.66
CA ASP A 73 -13.44 -0.04 -19.03
C ASP A 73 -14.70 0.79 -19.12
N LEU A 74 -14.70 1.77 -20.02
CA LEU A 74 -15.91 2.48 -20.39
C LEU A 74 -16.52 1.80 -21.62
N ALA A 75 -17.74 1.29 -21.46
CA ALA A 75 -18.58 0.91 -22.58
C ALA A 75 -19.55 2.04 -22.94
N ILE A 76 -19.60 2.37 -24.23
CA ILE A 76 -20.61 3.26 -24.81
C ILE A 76 -21.46 2.41 -25.75
N CYS A 77 -22.77 2.34 -25.49
CA CYS A 77 -23.67 1.45 -26.23
C CYS A 77 -25.05 2.09 -26.45
N GLN A 78 -25.74 1.64 -27.50
CA GLN A 78 -27.08 2.13 -27.85
C GLN A 78 -28.16 1.57 -26.91
N ASP A 79 -27.98 0.33 -26.47
CA ASP A 79 -28.85 -0.36 -25.52
C ASP A 79 -28.02 -1.01 -24.41
N ILE A 80 -28.62 -1.16 -23.22
CA ILE A 80 -28.05 -1.92 -22.11
C ILE A 80 -28.71 -3.30 -22.00
N VAL A 81 -27.92 -4.29 -21.61
CA VAL A 81 -28.42 -5.61 -21.25
C VAL A 81 -28.34 -5.74 -19.73
N GLY A 82 -29.48 -5.95 -19.09
CA GLY A 82 -29.60 -6.11 -17.63
C GLY A 82 -29.62 -4.79 -16.85
N ASP A 83 -29.55 -4.89 -15.51
CA ASP A 83 -29.65 -3.76 -14.56
C ASP A 83 -28.32 -3.02 -14.36
N VAL A 84 -27.63 -2.68 -15.46
CA VAL A 84 -26.36 -1.97 -15.37
C VAL A 84 -26.61 -0.45 -15.29
N PRO A 85 -26.06 0.26 -14.29
CA PRO A 85 -26.29 1.70 -14.17
C PRO A 85 -25.76 2.51 -15.35
N ASN A 86 -26.57 3.45 -15.83
CA ASN A 86 -26.19 4.40 -16.87
C ASN A 86 -25.58 5.67 -16.26
N LEU A 87 -24.34 6.01 -16.63
CA LEU A 87 -23.68 7.20 -16.12
C LEU A 87 -24.08 8.51 -16.81
N ALA A 88 -24.96 8.45 -17.81
CA ALA A 88 -25.40 9.62 -18.58
C ALA A 88 -26.87 9.56 -18.99
N PRO A 89 -27.79 9.42 -18.01
CA PRO A 89 -29.21 9.39 -18.28
C PRO A 89 -29.66 10.68 -18.98
N GLY A 90 -30.58 10.54 -19.94
CA GLY A 90 -31.16 11.68 -20.66
C GLY A 90 -30.25 12.32 -21.72
N SER A 91 -29.18 11.64 -22.15
CA SER A 91 -28.19 12.22 -23.07
C SER A 91 -27.76 11.33 -24.26
N GLY A 92 -28.64 10.43 -24.69
CA GLY A 92 -28.40 9.52 -25.82
C GLY A 92 -27.86 8.18 -25.36
N GLU A 93 -26.70 7.77 -25.91
CA GLU A 93 -26.07 6.48 -25.63
C GLU A 93 -25.80 6.25 -24.15
N TYR A 94 -25.90 4.99 -23.74
CA TYR A 94 -25.58 4.54 -22.40
C TYR A 94 -24.08 4.56 -22.16
N ARG A 95 -23.69 4.89 -20.92
CA ARG A 95 -22.30 4.86 -20.46
C ARG A 95 -22.20 3.97 -19.25
N VAL A 96 -21.40 2.94 -19.36
CA VAL A 96 -21.27 1.89 -18.34
C VAL A 96 -19.81 1.74 -17.97
N LEU A 97 -19.50 1.68 -16.67
CA LEU A 97 -18.18 1.27 -16.19
C LEU A 97 -18.16 -0.25 -15.99
N LEU A 98 -17.46 -0.95 -16.87
CA LEU A 98 -17.23 -2.37 -16.73
C LEU A 98 -16.05 -2.59 -15.79
N LYS A 99 -16.27 -3.35 -14.72
CA LYS A 99 -15.19 -3.73 -13.82
C LYS A 99 -14.31 -4.76 -14.51
N GLN A 100 -13.00 -4.61 -14.37
CA GLN A 100 -12.05 -5.66 -14.74
C GLN A 100 -11.67 -6.44 -13.48
N GLU A 101 -11.99 -7.73 -13.48
CA GLU A 101 -11.62 -8.68 -12.44
C GLU A 101 -10.47 -9.55 -12.98
N GLN A 102 -9.30 -9.54 -12.30
CA GLN A 102 -8.15 -10.45 -12.43
C GLN A 102 -7.67 -10.90 -13.84
N PRO A 103 -6.34 -10.97 -14.13
CA PRO A 103 -5.19 -10.61 -13.30
C PRO A 103 -4.73 -9.14 -13.50
N GLY A 104 -4.30 -8.49 -12.42
CA GLY A 104 -3.78 -7.11 -12.46
C GLY A 104 -3.58 -6.47 -11.08
N ALA A 105 -2.97 -5.28 -11.05
CA ALA A 105 -2.75 -4.49 -9.83
C ALA A 105 -4.09 -4.07 -9.21
N LYS A 106 -4.22 -4.20 -7.88
CA LYS A 106 -5.51 -3.98 -7.18
C LYS A 106 -5.78 -2.50 -7.02
N ILE A 107 -7.00 -2.04 -7.27
CA ILE A 107 -7.35 -0.63 -7.05
C ILE A 107 -7.60 -0.38 -5.57
N THR A 108 -7.05 0.71 -5.02
CA THR A 108 -7.29 1.16 -3.63
C THR A 108 -8.03 2.48 -3.55
N GLN A 109 -7.97 3.29 -4.61
CA GLN A 109 -8.68 4.56 -4.68
C GLN A 109 -9.20 4.82 -6.08
N MET A 110 -10.34 5.51 -6.14
CA MET A 110 -10.94 6.05 -7.35
C MET A 110 -11.24 7.53 -7.13
N ALA A 111 -11.19 8.31 -8.21
CA ALA A 111 -11.66 9.69 -8.22
C ALA A 111 -12.12 10.09 -9.62
N ILE A 112 -12.70 11.29 -9.69
CA ILE A 112 -13.10 11.93 -10.94
C ILE A 112 -12.00 12.92 -11.35
N TYR A 113 -11.65 12.92 -12.63
CA TYR A 113 -10.77 13.92 -13.22
C TYR A 113 -11.48 14.62 -14.38
N ARG A 114 -11.62 15.94 -14.28
CA ARG A 114 -12.13 16.80 -15.36
C ARG A 114 -10.99 17.55 -16.02
N SER A 115 -11.07 17.66 -17.35
CA SER A 115 -10.07 18.38 -18.13
C SER A 115 -10.70 19.06 -19.33
N ASN A 116 -10.23 20.26 -19.68
CA ASN A 116 -10.63 20.95 -20.91
C ASN A 116 -9.96 20.38 -22.17
N ARG A 117 -9.06 19.40 -22.02
CA ARG A 117 -8.35 18.71 -23.09
C ARG A 117 -8.40 17.21 -22.88
N ALA A 118 -8.39 16.47 -23.98
CA ALA A 118 -8.26 15.03 -23.92
C ALA A 118 -6.95 14.64 -23.21
N ALA A 119 -7.05 13.77 -22.21
CA ALA A 119 -5.94 13.14 -21.53
C ALA A 119 -5.86 11.67 -21.92
N SER A 120 -4.64 11.19 -22.18
CA SER A 120 -4.30 9.78 -22.39
C SER A 120 -3.39 9.23 -21.29
N THR A 121 -2.97 10.09 -20.35
CA THR A 121 -2.15 9.73 -19.20
C THR A 121 -2.84 10.18 -17.92
N PRO A 122 -2.72 9.42 -16.82
CA PRO A 122 -3.27 9.83 -15.54
C PRO A 122 -2.61 11.14 -15.05
N PRO A 123 -3.36 11.99 -14.31
CA PRO A 123 -2.79 13.16 -13.64
C PRO A 123 -1.77 12.73 -12.59
N ALA A 124 -0.88 13.65 -12.21
CA ALA A 124 0.19 13.38 -11.25
C ALA A 124 -0.37 12.77 -9.95
N GLY A 125 0.26 11.68 -9.48
CA GLY A 125 -0.17 10.95 -8.29
C GLY A 125 -1.32 9.97 -8.50
N TRP A 126 -1.72 9.70 -9.74
CA TRP A 126 -2.67 8.65 -10.12
C TRP A 126 -2.00 7.62 -11.04
N ASP A 127 -2.47 6.37 -11.00
CA ASP A 127 -1.85 5.24 -11.71
C ASP A 127 -2.62 4.83 -12.97
N GLY A 128 -3.95 4.97 -12.95
CA GLY A 128 -4.83 4.63 -14.07
C GLY A 128 -5.79 5.76 -14.45
N ILE A 129 -6.25 5.74 -15.70
CA ILE A 129 -7.24 6.66 -16.25
C ILE A 129 -8.14 5.90 -17.22
N SER A 130 -9.46 6.12 -17.14
CA SER A 130 -10.42 5.55 -18.09
C SER A 130 -10.34 6.24 -19.46
N SER A 131 -11.10 5.74 -20.43
CA SER A 131 -11.48 6.55 -21.60
C SER A 131 -12.34 7.76 -21.18
N ASN A 132 -12.44 8.77 -22.05
CA ASN A 132 -13.26 9.96 -21.77
C ASN A 132 -14.76 9.60 -21.77
N LEU A 133 -15.40 9.70 -20.60
CA LEU A 133 -16.84 9.47 -20.39
C LEU A 133 -17.72 10.39 -21.25
N ASN A 134 -17.26 11.61 -21.54
CA ASN A 134 -18.02 12.56 -22.36
C ASN A 134 -17.85 12.35 -23.87
N THR A 135 -17.14 11.32 -24.31
CA THR A 135 -17.02 11.00 -25.74
C THR A 135 -18.39 10.82 -26.38
N GLY A 136 -18.58 11.42 -27.56
CA GLY A 136 -19.82 11.35 -28.33
C GLY A 136 -20.98 12.22 -27.80
N ARG A 137 -20.84 12.87 -26.64
CA ARG A 137 -21.92 13.69 -26.06
C ARG A 137 -22.01 15.04 -26.76
N LYS A 138 -23.17 15.32 -27.36
CA LYS A 138 -23.45 16.62 -27.96
C LYS A 138 -23.36 17.72 -26.89
N GLY A 139 -22.57 18.75 -27.15
CA GLY A 139 -22.42 19.90 -26.25
C GLY A 139 -21.45 19.71 -25.07
N ALA A 140 -20.69 18.61 -25.03
CA ALA A 140 -19.63 18.43 -24.04
C ALA A 140 -18.59 19.57 -24.14
N LYS A 141 -18.37 20.27 -23.02
CA LYS A 141 -17.37 21.35 -22.90
C LYS A 141 -16.06 20.90 -22.25
N GLU A 142 -16.04 19.69 -21.71
CA GLU A 142 -14.91 19.10 -21.00
C GLU A 142 -14.87 17.59 -21.18
N CYS A 143 -13.69 17.03 -20.99
CA CYS A 143 -13.43 15.61 -20.84
C CYS A 143 -13.61 15.20 -19.38
N LEU A 144 -14.15 14.00 -19.17
CA LEU A 144 -14.43 13.44 -17.86
C LEU A 144 -13.83 12.03 -17.80
N TYR A 145 -13.08 11.75 -16.74
CA TYR A 145 -12.37 10.50 -16.56
C TYR A 145 -12.58 9.96 -15.15
N ILE A 146 -12.54 8.63 -15.03
CA ILE A 146 -12.28 7.96 -13.76
C ILE A 146 -10.78 7.72 -13.68
N VAL A 147 -10.17 8.14 -12.58
CA VAL A 147 -8.75 7.89 -12.29
C VAL A 147 -8.62 6.95 -11.11
N THR A 148 -7.59 6.10 -11.12
CA THR A 148 -7.40 5.06 -10.10
C THR A 148 -5.99 5.12 -9.51
N ARG A 149 -5.89 4.77 -8.23
CA ARG A 149 -4.62 4.38 -7.61
C ARG A 149 -4.61 2.89 -7.36
N VAL A 150 -3.47 2.28 -7.60
CA VAL A 150 -3.28 0.85 -7.36
C VAL A 150 -2.52 0.60 -6.06
N TRP A 151 -2.86 -0.51 -5.42
CA TRP A 151 -2.11 -1.10 -4.34
C TRP A 151 -0.73 -1.49 -4.86
N ARG A 152 0.30 -0.99 -4.18
CA ARG A 152 1.71 -1.28 -4.49
C ARG A 152 2.31 -2.28 -3.49
N GLY A 153 1.45 -3.06 -2.83
CA GLY A 153 1.79 -4.03 -1.80
C GLY A 153 1.73 -3.45 -0.39
N PRO A 154 1.81 -4.32 0.64
CA PRO A 154 2.03 -3.86 1.99
C PRO A 154 3.49 -3.43 2.09
N PHE A 155 3.75 -2.16 2.35
CA PHE A 155 5.11 -1.66 2.54
C PHE A 155 5.59 -1.98 3.95
N ILE A 156 6.87 -2.26 4.12
CA ILE A 156 7.47 -2.39 5.45
C ILE A 156 7.76 -0.99 5.95
N SER A 157 7.24 -0.66 7.13
CA SER A 157 7.47 0.62 7.83
C SER A 157 8.52 0.50 8.93
N ALA A 158 8.59 -0.66 9.58
CA ALA A 158 9.48 -0.92 10.70
C ALA A 158 9.68 -2.43 10.91
N VAL A 159 10.49 -2.78 11.91
CA VAL A 159 10.52 -4.11 12.54
C VAL A 159 10.25 -3.95 14.02
N VAL A 160 9.39 -4.79 14.58
CA VAL A 160 9.23 -4.93 16.03
C VAL A 160 10.19 -6.02 16.50
N VAL A 161 10.88 -5.72 17.59
CA VAL A 161 11.68 -6.69 18.33
C VAL A 161 10.77 -7.34 19.37
N SER A 162 10.91 -8.64 19.57
CA SER A 162 10.29 -9.34 20.69
C SER A 162 11.32 -10.16 21.42
N HIS A 163 11.20 -10.19 22.74
CA HIS A 163 12.08 -10.95 23.60
C HIS A 163 11.31 -12.11 24.24
N ALA A 164 11.95 -13.28 24.30
CA ALA A 164 11.40 -14.44 24.95
C ALA A 164 12.45 -15.10 25.86
N LYS A 165 12.00 -15.65 26.99
CA LYS A 165 12.86 -16.45 27.88
C LYS A 165 12.98 -17.88 27.35
N GLY A 166 14.18 -18.44 27.42
CA GLY A 166 14.48 -19.81 27.00
C GLY A 166 14.25 -20.05 25.50
N SER A 167 14.09 -21.31 25.09
CA SER A 167 13.91 -21.73 23.70
C SER A 167 12.48 -21.55 23.16
N SER A 168 11.79 -20.49 23.57
CA SER A 168 10.40 -20.22 23.18
C SER A 168 10.26 -20.06 21.66
N MET A 169 9.17 -20.52 21.07
CA MET A 169 8.95 -20.41 19.63
C MET A 169 8.68 -18.95 19.20
N PRO A 170 9.19 -18.50 18.04
CA PRO A 170 8.88 -17.18 17.50
C PRO A 170 7.40 -17.06 17.09
N LEU A 171 6.88 -15.84 17.04
CA LEU A 171 5.58 -15.54 16.43
C LEU A 171 5.56 -15.97 14.95
N ALA A 172 4.38 -16.31 14.43
CA ALA A 172 4.23 -16.83 13.06
C ALA A 172 4.87 -15.91 11.99
N ASP A 173 4.73 -14.59 12.16
CA ASP A 173 5.22 -13.56 11.23
C ASP A 173 6.66 -13.10 11.49
N THR A 174 7.40 -13.83 12.34
CA THR A 174 8.81 -13.56 12.60
C THR A 174 9.66 -13.84 11.36
N LEU A 175 10.62 -12.95 11.08
CA LEU A 175 11.62 -13.15 10.04
C LEU A 175 12.41 -14.43 10.29
N ARG A 176 12.47 -15.28 9.27
CA ARG A 176 13.26 -16.50 9.27
C ARG A 176 14.48 -16.32 8.39
N PRO A 177 15.65 -16.85 8.80
CA PRO A 177 16.82 -16.84 7.95
C PRO A 177 16.55 -17.58 6.64
N ILE A 178 16.95 -16.98 5.52
CA ILE A 178 16.75 -17.57 4.18
C ILE A 178 17.50 -18.89 3.98
N ASP A 179 18.53 -19.14 4.78
CA ASP A 179 19.35 -20.34 4.78
C ASP A 179 18.79 -21.45 5.70
N GLY A 180 17.64 -21.22 6.33
CA GLY A 180 17.02 -22.17 7.27
C GLY A 180 17.65 -22.18 8.67
N GLY A 181 18.57 -21.25 8.96
CA GLY A 181 19.17 -21.08 10.28
C GLY A 181 18.17 -20.64 11.37
N SER A 182 18.66 -20.49 12.60
CA SER A 182 17.81 -20.06 13.71
C SER A 182 17.31 -18.61 13.55
N PRO A 183 15.99 -18.35 13.69
CA PRO A 183 15.44 -16.99 13.67
C PRO A 183 15.73 -16.19 14.94
N ASN A 184 16.28 -16.83 15.97
CA ASN A 184 16.75 -16.12 17.15
C ASN A 184 18.00 -15.30 16.76
N ILE A 185 17.90 -13.98 16.83
CA ILE A 185 19.02 -13.06 16.60
C ILE A 185 20.20 -13.41 17.52
N ASN A 186 19.91 -13.76 18.77
CA ASN A 186 20.86 -14.19 19.79
C ASN A 186 21.22 -15.69 19.74
N HIS A 187 20.97 -16.40 18.64
CA HIS A 187 21.38 -17.81 18.55
C HIS A 187 22.90 -17.97 18.74
N GLY A 188 23.30 -18.87 19.64
CA GLY A 188 24.70 -19.10 20.01
C GLY A 188 25.22 -18.19 21.14
N PHE A 189 24.39 -17.31 21.68
CA PHE A 189 24.73 -16.46 22.83
C PHE A 189 23.88 -16.81 24.04
N ASP A 190 24.44 -16.61 25.24
CA ASP A 190 23.66 -16.60 26.48
C ASP A 190 22.66 -15.44 26.46
N GLY A 191 21.50 -15.62 27.09
CA GLY A 191 20.51 -14.55 27.26
C GLY A 191 19.11 -14.88 26.78
N GLN A 192 18.35 -13.83 26.44
CA GLN A 192 16.99 -13.99 25.90
C GLN A 192 17.04 -14.28 24.41
N CYS A 193 16.04 -15.03 23.94
CA CYS A 193 15.77 -15.15 22.52
C CYS A 193 15.19 -13.84 22.01
N VAL A 194 15.69 -13.39 20.87
CA VAL A 194 15.31 -12.12 20.24
C VAL A 194 14.81 -12.41 18.83
N TYR A 195 13.65 -11.89 18.49
CA TYR A 195 12.98 -12.12 17.21
C TYR A 195 12.56 -10.81 16.56
N LEU A 196 12.56 -10.78 15.23
CA LEU A 196 12.16 -9.62 14.43
C LEU A 196 10.87 -9.91 13.68
N THR A 197 9.88 -9.03 13.80
CA THR A 197 8.60 -9.11 13.08
C THR A 197 8.42 -7.83 12.25
N PRO A 198 8.30 -7.90 10.91
CA PRO A 198 8.07 -6.72 10.09
C PRO A 198 6.71 -6.07 10.41
N ILE A 199 6.67 -4.75 10.34
CA ILE A 199 5.45 -3.96 10.48
C ILE A 199 5.08 -3.39 9.13
N TYR A 200 3.87 -3.68 8.68
CA TYR A 200 3.39 -3.28 7.38
C TYR A 200 2.53 -2.01 7.42
N THR A 201 2.57 -1.23 6.34
CA THR A 201 1.76 -0.03 6.11
C THR A 201 1.26 0.01 4.66
N SER A 202 0.09 0.61 4.45
CA SER A 202 -0.43 0.94 3.11
C SER A 202 0.00 2.33 2.64
N ASP A 203 0.55 3.16 3.53
CA ASP A 203 1.00 4.51 3.21
C ASP A 203 2.48 4.50 2.77
N PRO A 204 2.78 4.77 1.48
CA PRO A 204 4.16 4.79 0.98
C PRO A 204 5.04 5.88 1.62
N SER A 205 4.45 6.91 2.23
CA SER A 205 5.19 7.94 2.97
C SER A 205 5.68 7.44 4.34
N GLN A 206 5.04 6.41 4.89
CA GLN A 206 5.42 5.74 6.13
C GLN A 206 6.27 4.48 5.88
N ALA A 207 6.60 4.19 4.62
CA ALA A 207 7.38 3.02 4.25
C ALA A 207 8.89 3.26 4.43
N ALA A 208 9.55 2.32 5.12
CA ALA A 208 10.98 2.22 5.16
C ALA A 208 11.55 1.95 3.76
N ARG A 209 12.77 2.43 3.54
CA ARG A 209 13.58 2.19 2.32
C ARG A 209 14.83 1.37 2.60
N GLY A 210 15.12 1.13 3.88
CA GLY A 210 16.19 0.30 4.36
C GLY A 210 16.18 0.27 5.88
N PHE A 211 17.22 -0.33 6.45
CA PHE A 211 17.47 -0.33 7.88
C PHE A 211 18.93 -0.01 8.15
N GLU A 212 19.18 0.75 9.21
CA GLU A 212 20.52 1.02 9.76
C GLU A 212 20.70 0.23 11.06
N VAL A 213 21.86 -0.41 11.24
CA VAL A 213 22.26 -0.94 12.55
C VAL A 213 22.98 0.17 13.31
N ARG A 214 22.43 0.57 14.45
CA ARG A 214 23.11 1.51 15.36
C ARG A 214 23.67 0.76 16.56
N LEU A 215 24.96 0.93 16.80
CA LEU A 215 25.64 0.49 18.02
C LEU A 215 25.86 1.71 18.90
N THR A 216 25.48 1.65 20.17
CA THR A 216 25.70 2.78 21.10
C THR A 216 26.39 2.34 22.38
N THR A 217 26.71 3.32 23.22
CA THR A 217 27.25 3.14 24.58
C THR A 217 26.27 3.53 25.69
N SER A 218 25.15 4.18 25.37
CA SER A 218 24.09 4.58 26.32
C SER A 218 22.74 4.03 25.89
N ASP A 219 21.90 3.62 26.84
CA ASP A 219 20.57 3.06 26.55
C ASP A 219 19.70 4.11 25.84
N ASP A 220 19.68 4.09 24.50
CA ASP A 220 18.86 4.99 23.70
C ASP A 220 17.41 4.51 23.77
N SER A 221 16.56 5.29 24.43
CA SER A 221 15.18 4.91 24.79
C SER A 221 14.20 4.79 23.61
N VAL A 222 14.68 4.87 22.36
CA VAL A 222 13.82 4.99 21.16
C VAL A 222 13.66 3.65 20.41
N GLY A 223 14.22 2.55 20.93
CA GLY A 223 14.02 1.22 20.36
C GLY A 223 14.31 0.09 21.35
N GLN A 224 14.05 -1.14 20.91
CA GLN A 224 14.37 -2.33 21.69
C GLN A 224 15.73 -2.91 21.30
N ASP A 225 16.57 -3.18 22.30
CA ASP A 225 17.91 -3.75 22.11
C ASP A 225 17.83 -5.18 21.54
N LEU A 226 18.58 -5.42 20.46
CA LEU A 226 18.68 -6.72 19.82
C LEU A 226 19.68 -7.64 20.53
N SER A 227 20.56 -7.10 21.38
CA SER A 227 21.47 -7.87 22.23
C SER A 227 20.90 -8.14 23.63
N TRP A 228 19.60 -7.90 23.86
CA TRP A 228 19.02 -7.96 25.20
C TRP A 228 19.27 -9.31 25.89
N GLY A 229 19.82 -9.23 27.11
CA GLY A 229 20.19 -10.39 27.93
C GLY A 229 21.48 -11.08 27.52
N ALA A 230 22.15 -10.65 26.45
CA ALA A 230 23.44 -11.15 26.01
C ALA A 230 24.55 -10.11 26.25
N SER A 231 25.81 -10.53 26.11
CA SER A 231 26.96 -9.63 26.22
C SER A 231 27.18 -8.80 24.93
N GLY A 232 27.73 -7.60 25.09
CA GLY A 232 28.09 -6.68 24.01
C GLY A 232 27.43 -5.31 24.12
N LYS A 233 27.77 -4.40 23.20
CA LYS A 233 27.14 -3.08 23.10
C LYS A 233 25.66 -3.21 22.71
N PRO A 234 24.73 -2.45 23.31
CA PRO A 234 23.34 -2.38 22.85
C PRO A 234 23.26 -1.99 21.37
N ARG A 235 22.26 -2.55 20.67
CA ARG A 235 22.10 -2.34 19.22
C ARG A 235 20.65 -2.34 18.76
N TRP A 236 20.35 -1.48 17.79
CA TRP A 236 19.00 -1.30 17.26
C TRP A 236 18.99 -1.33 15.74
N LEU A 237 17.81 -1.67 15.20
CA LEU A 237 17.48 -1.44 13.81
C LEU A 237 16.65 -0.18 13.70
N VAL A 238 17.15 0.80 12.96
CA VAL A 238 16.45 2.05 12.68
C VAL A 238 15.99 2.02 11.23
N PRO A 239 14.68 2.10 10.95
CA PRO A 239 14.21 2.21 9.57
C PRO A 239 14.76 3.49 8.94
N THR A 240 15.36 3.39 7.76
CA THR A 240 15.73 4.56 6.98
C THR A 240 14.53 5.02 6.17
N MET A 241 14.06 6.21 6.50
CA MET A 241 13.01 6.91 5.74
C MET A 241 13.70 7.75 4.67
N GLY A 242 13.12 7.83 3.47
CA GLY A 242 13.71 8.61 2.37
C GLY A 242 12.83 9.77 1.94
N ASP A 243 13.47 10.89 1.63
CA ASP A 243 12.92 12.09 1.05
C ASP A 243 12.74 11.93 -0.47
N PHE A 244 11.78 11.11 -0.89
CA PHE A 244 11.27 10.91 -2.28
C PHE A 244 12.29 10.67 -3.43
N SER A 245 13.60 10.76 -3.21
CA SER A 245 14.64 10.71 -4.24
C SER A 245 15.18 9.29 -4.41
N GLY A 246 14.56 8.53 -5.31
CA GLY A 246 15.20 7.39 -5.97
C GLY A 246 15.01 6.00 -5.33
N SER A 247 15.01 5.86 -4.00
CA SER A 247 14.82 4.53 -3.36
C SER A 247 13.34 4.17 -3.23
N ARG A 248 12.94 2.96 -3.64
CA ARG A 248 11.55 2.51 -3.59
C ARG A 248 11.16 2.10 -2.16
N PRO A 249 9.90 2.29 -1.75
CA PRO A 249 9.37 1.68 -0.55
C PRO A 249 9.68 0.18 -0.48
N MET A 250 10.18 -0.29 0.66
CA MET A 250 10.40 -1.71 0.88
C MET A 250 9.07 -2.44 0.96
N THR A 251 8.94 -3.56 0.26
CA THR A 251 7.79 -4.48 0.37
C THR A 251 8.20 -5.85 0.92
N HIS A 252 9.51 -6.09 1.06
CA HIS A 252 10.08 -7.36 1.50
C HIS A 252 11.37 -7.14 2.28
N VAL A 253 11.59 -7.95 3.31
CA VAL A 253 12.82 -7.98 4.09
C VAL A 253 13.13 -9.42 4.49
N GLU A 254 14.40 -9.77 4.44
CA GLU A 254 14.93 -11.11 4.67
C GLU A 254 15.95 -11.04 5.82
N LEU A 255 15.92 -12.04 6.69
CA LEU A 255 17.02 -12.27 7.63
C LEU A 255 18.07 -13.15 6.93
N VAL A 256 19.34 -12.75 6.99
CA VAL A 256 20.45 -13.51 6.41
C VAL A 256 21.43 -13.83 7.52
N ARG A 257 21.62 -15.12 7.78
CA ARG A 257 22.65 -15.64 8.68
C ARG A 257 23.79 -16.22 7.83
N SER A 258 25.03 -16.10 8.30
CA SER A 258 26.18 -16.64 7.60
C SER A 258 27.35 -16.88 8.53
N GLU A 259 28.09 -17.97 8.32
CA GLU A 259 29.37 -18.24 8.99
C GLU A 259 30.50 -17.32 8.49
N LYS A 260 30.30 -16.64 7.35
CA LYS A 260 31.30 -15.78 6.72
C LYS A 260 30.79 -14.35 6.61
N LYS A 261 31.72 -13.39 6.74
CA LYS A 261 31.41 -11.98 6.52
C LYS A 261 30.96 -11.79 5.07
N LEU A 262 29.79 -11.18 4.89
CA LEU A 262 29.26 -10.86 3.58
C LEU A 262 29.71 -9.46 3.15
N LYS A 263 29.76 -9.23 1.83
CA LYS A 263 29.95 -7.90 1.28
C LYS A 263 28.62 -7.14 1.42
N VAL A 264 28.62 -6.10 2.26
CA VAL A 264 27.47 -5.20 2.43
C VAL A 264 27.19 -4.47 1.12
N THR A 265 25.90 -4.37 0.78
CA THR A 265 25.39 -3.60 -0.36
C THR A 265 24.35 -2.60 0.14
N ASP A 266 23.90 -1.69 -0.71
CA ASP A 266 22.87 -0.70 -0.36
C ASP A 266 21.52 -1.33 0.01
N ALA A 267 21.31 -2.60 -0.35
CA ALA A 267 20.12 -3.39 -0.07
C ALA A 267 20.26 -4.29 1.17
N MET A 268 21.20 -3.96 2.06
CA MET A 268 21.52 -4.77 3.24
C MET A 268 22.04 -3.93 4.40
N THR A 269 21.76 -4.35 5.63
CA THR A 269 22.36 -3.73 6.82
C THR A 269 23.86 -4.04 6.92
N GLY A 270 24.56 -3.35 7.83
CA GLY A 270 25.78 -3.89 8.42
C GLY A 270 25.52 -5.17 9.23
N ASN A 271 26.60 -5.80 9.71
CA ASN A 271 26.50 -6.98 10.56
C ASN A 271 25.86 -6.65 11.92
N ILE A 272 24.68 -7.19 12.19
CA ILE A 272 23.93 -7.02 13.45
C ILE A 272 24.73 -7.60 14.63
N ASN A 273 25.49 -8.67 14.40
CA ASN A 273 26.31 -9.33 15.42
C ASN A 273 27.74 -8.77 15.52
N GLU A 274 28.01 -7.59 14.95
CA GLU A 274 29.34 -6.99 15.01
C GLU A 274 29.84 -6.89 16.46
N GLY A 275 31.08 -7.32 16.67
CA GLY A 275 31.75 -7.29 17.98
C GLY A 275 31.29 -8.34 19.01
N ARG A 276 30.41 -9.29 18.65
CA ARG A 276 29.98 -10.38 19.55
C ARG A 276 30.63 -11.73 19.29
N GLY A 277 31.21 -11.92 18.10
CA GLY A 277 31.64 -13.24 17.62
C GLY A 277 30.47 -14.05 17.05
N GLY A 278 30.69 -15.34 16.77
CA GLY A 278 29.66 -16.23 16.20
C GLY A 278 29.30 -15.90 14.75
N ASP A 279 28.07 -16.21 14.36
CA ASP A 279 27.56 -15.97 13.00
C ASP A 279 27.39 -14.49 12.69
N PHE A 280 27.63 -14.14 11.43
CA PHE A 280 27.27 -12.86 10.85
C PHE A 280 25.77 -12.83 10.55
N LEU A 281 25.13 -11.69 10.82
CA LEU A 281 23.70 -11.55 10.68
C LEU A 281 23.34 -10.22 10.04
N TYR A 282 22.43 -10.23 9.06
CA TYR A 282 22.06 -9.06 8.27
C TYR A 282 20.55 -9.05 8.01
N LEU A 283 19.95 -7.85 7.86
CA LEU A 283 18.70 -7.73 7.11
C LEU A 283 19.00 -7.36 5.66
N ARG A 284 18.28 -7.96 4.72
CA ARG A 284 18.38 -7.72 3.28
C ARG A 284 17.02 -7.37 2.70
N TRP A 285 16.96 -6.44 1.75
CA TRP A 285 15.72 -6.04 1.07
C TRP A 285 15.90 -6.03 -0.46
N PRO A 286 15.64 -7.17 -1.13
CA PRO A 286 15.76 -7.25 -2.58
C PRO A 286 14.76 -6.32 -3.30
N GLY A 287 15.23 -5.53 -4.25
CA GLY A 287 14.36 -4.78 -5.18
C GLY A 287 13.81 -3.43 -4.67
N ALA A 288 14.33 -2.89 -3.56
CA ALA A 288 14.11 -1.49 -3.17
C ALA A 288 14.96 -0.51 -3.98
#